data_AF-A0AA87ZB24-F1
#
_entry.id   AF-A0AA87ZB24-F1
#
_cell.length_a   1.000
_cell.length_b   1.000
_cell.length_c   1.000
_cell.angle_alpha   90.00
_cell.angle_beta   90.00
_cell.angle_gamma   90.00
#
_symmetry.space_group_name_H-M   'P 1'
#
loop_
_entity.id
_entity.type
_entity.pdbx_description
1 polymer ?
#
loop_
_entity_poly.entity_id
_entity_poly.type
_entity_poly.pdbx_seq_one_letter_code
_entity_poly.pdbx_strand_id
1 'polypeptide(L)'
;MKTEQVETTEVSPASGPGHDGGAGDRNRSIPELIDHLRTAFRFSEYDFVQGILVAREDKLKREIEKKEERCELAEKRLGIVGLRKAEAEEELKSFKAKSAESMEEMRLRATAAEERAKAAEERAKRSEERYETLFREVKKAESEKSGDLVELKRKNAELDFAKMRAEEELQLWKRRFGGLEERVEKLETDIVEIINANNRGTYFRIVHLFKDMFLAAAPAPTILISDSDDDCGPRATSSERESPPRVLKRKRSSSENVNENENVVPDGSTSQDQERVIELGGGSGNPDPATGTSATNGAANQNIPVNDGQGVSGPLEANAEPKISDFSYYVAMGLGDELDGLMVTSSSSDSDSE
;
A
#
# COMPACT_ATOMS: atom_id res chain seq x y z
N MET A 1 1.84 1.53 48.40
CA MET A 1 2.39 0.71 49.49
C MET A 1 2.31 1.54 50.76
N LYS A 2 1.33 1.24 51.62
CA LYS A 2 1.19 1.90 52.93
C LYS A 2 2.26 1.28 53.84
N THR A 3 3.23 2.06 54.27
CA THR A 3 4.16 1.68 55.34
C THR A 3 3.36 1.68 56.64
N GLU A 4 2.96 0.50 57.10
CA GLU A 4 2.50 0.30 58.47
C GLU A 4 3.63 0.73 59.42
N GLN A 5 3.36 1.77 60.19
CA GLN A 5 4.21 2.19 61.29
C GLN A 5 4.07 1.11 62.37
N VAL A 6 5.09 0.27 62.53
CA VAL A 6 5.20 -0.63 63.68
C VAL A 6 5.54 0.25 64.89
N GLU A 7 4.49 0.61 65.61
CA GLU A 7 4.54 1.27 66.90
C GLU A 7 5.19 0.30 67.91
N THR A 8 6.52 0.37 68.04
CA THR A 8 7.27 -0.33 69.09
C THR A 8 6.99 0.37 70.40
N THR A 9 5.98 -0.09 71.11
CA THR A 9 5.70 0.29 72.50
C THR A 9 6.87 -0.17 73.37
N GLU A 10 7.77 0.76 73.72
CA GLU A 10 8.79 0.57 74.75
C GLU A 10 8.07 0.31 76.09
N VAL A 11 7.93 -0.96 76.45
CA VAL A 11 7.53 -1.35 77.79
C VAL A 11 8.72 -1.14 78.70
N SER A 12 8.76 0.03 79.34
CA SER A 12 9.67 0.36 80.43
C SER A 12 9.65 -0.77 81.49
N PRO A 13 10.78 -1.40 81.81
CA PRO A 13 10.82 -2.42 82.85
C PRO A 13 10.54 -1.77 84.20
N ALA A 14 9.32 -1.97 84.68
CA ALA A 14 8.85 -1.53 85.98
C ALA A 14 9.81 -1.98 87.08
N SER A 15 10.26 -0.99 87.82
CA SER A 15 11.07 -1.03 89.04
C SER A 15 10.71 -2.22 89.94
N GLY A 16 11.73 -3.03 90.25
CA GLY A 16 11.64 -4.09 91.25
C GLY A 16 11.43 -3.52 92.67
N PRO A 17 10.77 -4.28 93.55
CA PRO A 17 10.43 -3.85 94.90
C PRO A 17 11.69 -3.70 95.76
N GLY A 18 11.80 -2.54 96.41
CA GLY A 18 12.87 -2.23 97.35
C GLY A 18 12.93 -3.25 98.49
N HIS A 19 14.04 -3.98 98.55
CA HIS A 19 14.40 -4.79 99.71
C HIS A 19 15.54 -4.09 100.44
N ASP A 20 15.14 -3.21 101.35
CA ASP A 20 16.00 -2.49 102.28
C ASP A 20 16.39 -3.45 103.42
N GLY A 21 17.64 -3.92 103.44
CA GLY A 21 18.08 -4.88 104.44
C GLY A 21 19.48 -5.47 104.19
N GLY A 22 20.49 -4.86 104.80
CA GLY A 22 21.81 -5.46 105.04
C GLY A 22 22.95 -4.96 104.15
N ALA A 23 23.34 -3.69 104.34
CA ALA A 23 24.36 -2.97 103.58
C ALA A 23 25.83 -3.39 103.82
N GLY A 24 26.10 -4.61 104.27
CA GLY A 24 27.46 -5.00 104.67
C GLY A 24 28.22 -5.90 103.70
N ASP A 25 27.52 -6.73 102.91
CA ASP A 25 28.13 -8.00 102.51
C ASP A 25 27.99 -8.42 101.03
N ARG A 26 27.27 -7.65 100.21
CA ARG A 26 26.94 -8.05 98.84
C ARG A 26 27.88 -7.50 97.75
N ASN A 27 28.81 -6.62 98.13
CA ASN A 27 29.76 -5.99 97.21
C ASN A 27 31.21 -6.43 97.46
N ARG A 28 31.43 -7.57 98.14
CA ARG A 28 32.77 -8.16 98.21
C ARG A 28 33.20 -8.51 96.80
N SER A 29 34.37 -8.05 96.40
CA SER A 29 34.97 -8.47 95.14
C SER A 29 35.20 -9.99 95.16
N ILE A 30 35.14 -10.67 94.01
CA ILE A 30 35.38 -12.14 93.92
C ILE A 30 36.66 -12.56 94.68
N PRO A 31 37.78 -11.81 94.66
CA PRO A 31 38.96 -12.11 95.46
C PRO A 31 38.73 -12.07 96.98
N GLU A 32 38.00 -11.06 97.49
CA GLU A 32 37.70 -10.93 98.93
C GLU A 32 36.74 -12.04 99.42
N LEU A 33 35.81 -12.48 98.57
CA LEU A 33 34.95 -13.64 98.85
C LEU A 33 35.77 -14.94 98.90
N ILE A 34 36.73 -15.10 97.98
CA ILE A 34 37.62 -16.25 97.89
C ILE A 34 38.54 -16.34 99.13
N ASP A 35 39.16 -15.24 99.55
CA ASP A 35 40.02 -15.20 100.74
C ASP A 35 39.25 -15.55 102.01
N HIS A 36 38.00 -15.06 102.14
CA HIS A 36 37.15 -15.41 103.27
C HIS A 36 36.81 -16.92 103.28
N LEU A 37 36.45 -17.49 102.13
CA LEU A 37 36.18 -18.92 101.98
C LEU A 37 37.41 -19.77 102.30
N ARG A 38 38.62 -19.33 101.93
CA ARG A 38 39.88 -20.00 102.30
C ARG A 38 40.11 -20.08 103.80
N THR A 39 39.74 -19.05 104.55
CA THR A 39 39.89 -19.05 106.01
C THR A 39 38.80 -19.81 106.76
N ALA A 40 37.61 -19.96 106.17
CA ALA A 40 36.44 -20.57 106.82
C ALA A 40 36.32 -22.09 106.58
N PHE A 41 36.92 -22.62 105.51
CA PHE A 41 36.79 -24.04 105.10
C PHE A 41 38.13 -24.79 105.13
N ARG A 42 38.07 -26.13 105.18
CA ARG A 42 39.28 -26.97 105.04
C ARG A 42 39.76 -26.90 103.59
N PHE A 43 41.08 -26.92 103.40
CA PHE A 43 41.73 -26.75 102.09
C PHE A 43 41.15 -27.68 100.99
N SER A 44 40.81 -28.92 101.34
CA SER A 44 40.21 -29.90 100.41
C SER A 44 38.79 -29.53 99.94
N GLU A 45 37.98 -28.90 100.80
CA GLU A 45 36.63 -28.46 100.46
C GLU A 45 36.69 -27.21 99.58
N TYR A 46 37.67 -26.34 99.86
CA TYR A 46 37.95 -25.15 99.04
C TYR A 46 38.38 -25.52 97.61
N ASP A 47 39.34 -26.44 97.44
CA ASP A 47 39.80 -26.87 96.11
C ASP A 47 38.66 -27.50 95.28
N PHE A 48 37.76 -28.24 95.94
CA PHE A 48 36.57 -28.80 95.29
C PHE A 48 35.62 -27.71 94.78
N VAL A 49 35.29 -26.73 95.62
CA VAL A 49 34.45 -25.59 95.23
C VAL A 49 35.11 -24.78 94.12
N GLN A 50 36.42 -24.55 94.20
CA GLN A 50 37.18 -23.88 93.15
C GLN A 50 37.07 -24.63 91.82
N GLY A 51 37.24 -25.96 91.81
CA GLY A 51 37.08 -26.78 90.61
C GLY A 51 35.69 -26.65 89.99
N ILE A 52 34.63 -26.65 90.80
CA ILE A 52 33.24 -26.44 90.33
C ILE A 52 33.08 -25.04 89.72
N LEU A 53 33.60 -24.00 90.38
CA LEU A 53 33.48 -22.61 89.91
C LEU A 53 34.22 -22.42 88.58
N VAL A 54 35.44 -22.94 88.44
CA VAL A 54 36.21 -22.90 87.18
C VAL A 54 35.47 -23.63 86.06
N ALA A 55 34.96 -24.85 86.30
CA ALA A 55 34.21 -25.59 85.29
C ALA A 55 32.94 -24.85 84.84
N ARG A 56 32.26 -24.15 85.78
CA ARG A 56 31.11 -23.30 85.47
C ARG A 56 31.50 -22.06 84.66
N GLU A 57 32.61 -21.42 85.00
CA GLU A 57 33.15 -20.27 84.25
C GLU A 57 33.49 -20.67 82.81
N ASP A 58 34.21 -21.77 82.61
CA ASP A 58 34.57 -22.29 81.29
C ASP A 58 33.35 -22.70 80.47
N LYS A 59 32.30 -23.19 81.13
CA LYS A 59 31.01 -23.46 80.49
C LYS A 59 30.35 -22.16 80.02
N LEU A 60 30.29 -21.14 80.88
CA LEU A 60 29.70 -19.85 80.52
C LEU A 60 30.49 -19.14 79.42
N LYS A 61 31.83 -19.17 79.45
CA LYS A 61 32.68 -18.63 78.38
C LYS A 61 32.36 -19.25 77.02
N ARG A 62 32.27 -20.58 76.95
CA ARG A 62 31.86 -21.29 75.72
C ARG A 62 30.45 -20.95 75.26
N GLU A 63 29.52 -20.76 76.19
CA GLU A 63 28.15 -20.33 75.85
C GLU A 63 28.09 -18.89 75.32
N ILE A 64 28.92 -17.99 75.85
CA ILE A 64 29.07 -16.60 75.37
C ILE A 64 29.65 -16.60 73.96
N GLU A 65 30.79 -17.26 73.75
CA GLU A 65 31.44 -17.37 72.43
C GLU A 65 30.47 -17.94 71.37
N LYS A 66 29.76 -19.03 71.69
CA LYS A 66 28.75 -19.62 70.80
C LYS A 66 27.56 -18.68 70.51
N LYS A 67 27.24 -17.75 71.41
CA LYS A 67 26.20 -16.74 71.17
C LYS A 67 26.75 -15.60 70.30
N GLU A 68 27.98 -15.17 70.55
CA GLU A 68 28.67 -14.15 69.74
C GLU A 68 28.80 -14.61 68.28
N GLU A 69 29.23 -15.84 68.03
CA GLU A 69 29.28 -16.43 66.67
C GLU A 69 27.90 -16.44 65.99
N ARG A 70 26.84 -16.74 66.74
CA ARG A 70 25.46 -16.74 66.21
C ARG A 70 24.96 -15.33 65.89
N CYS A 71 25.30 -14.35 66.73
CA CYS A 71 25.01 -12.95 66.48
C CYS A 71 25.74 -12.45 65.22
N GLU A 72 27.05 -12.71 65.11
CA GLU A 72 27.85 -12.31 63.94
C GLU A 72 27.33 -12.97 62.65
N LEU A 73 26.96 -14.26 62.69
CA LEU A 73 26.37 -14.94 61.54
C LEU A 73 25.00 -14.34 61.15
N ALA A 74 24.18 -13.96 62.13
CA ALA A 74 22.89 -13.34 61.89
C ALA A 74 23.03 -11.95 61.24
N GLU A 75 23.99 -11.13 61.71
CA GLU A 75 24.30 -9.83 61.11
C GLU A 75 24.79 -9.96 59.66
N LYS A 76 25.70 -10.90 59.38
CA LYS A 76 26.16 -11.20 58.01
C LYS A 76 24.99 -11.62 57.11
N ARG A 77 24.10 -12.48 57.60
CA ARG A 77 22.90 -12.90 56.86
C ARG A 77 21.95 -11.73 56.58
N LEU A 78 21.73 -10.86 57.57
CA LEU A 78 20.91 -9.66 57.41
C LEU A 78 21.50 -8.72 56.35
N GLY A 79 22.83 -8.54 56.34
CA GLY A 79 23.54 -7.78 55.31
C GLY A 79 23.33 -8.34 53.91
N ILE A 80 23.46 -9.66 53.72
CA ILE A 80 23.21 -10.32 52.42
C ILE A 80 21.77 -10.16 51.96
N VAL A 81 20.80 -10.29 52.87
CA VAL A 81 19.37 -10.08 52.55
C VAL A 81 19.10 -8.63 52.16
N GLY A 82 19.71 -7.67 52.85
CA GLY A 82 19.62 -6.24 52.52
C GLY A 82 20.16 -5.93 51.13
N LEU A 83 21.32 -6.49 50.76
CA LEU A 83 21.91 -6.33 49.42
C LEU A 83 21.00 -6.91 48.32
N ARG A 84 20.50 -8.15 48.49
CA ARG A 84 19.59 -8.77 47.53
C ARG A 84 18.28 -8.00 47.36
N LYS A 85 17.78 -7.43 48.45
CA LYS A 85 16.59 -6.58 48.40
C LYS A 85 16.84 -5.31 47.59
N ALA A 86 17.97 -4.64 47.80
CA ALA A 86 18.33 -3.44 47.05
C ALA A 86 18.51 -3.72 45.55
N GLU A 87 19.17 -4.83 45.21
CA GLU A 87 19.35 -5.29 43.83
C GLU A 87 17.99 -5.54 43.14
N ALA A 88 17.07 -6.27 43.79
CA ALA A 88 15.73 -6.52 43.26
C ALA A 88 14.90 -5.23 43.10
N GLU A 89 15.07 -4.25 43.99
CA GLU A 89 14.41 -2.94 43.87
C GLU A 89 14.95 -2.12 42.69
N GLU A 90 16.26 -2.18 42.40
CA GLU A 90 16.87 -1.55 41.24
C GLU A 90 16.42 -2.21 39.93
N GLU A 91 16.40 -3.55 39.86
CA GLU A 91 15.88 -4.29 38.72
C GLU A 91 14.43 -3.91 38.43
N LEU A 92 13.58 -3.85 39.47
CA LEU A 92 12.18 -3.43 39.33
C LEU A 92 12.04 -1.99 38.82
N LYS A 93 12.88 -1.07 39.29
CA LYS A 93 12.91 0.31 38.77
C LYS A 93 13.33 0.35 37.30
N SER A 94 14.38 -0.39 36.95
CA SER A 94 14.88 -0.45 35.56
C SER A 94 13.84 -1.05 34.61
N PHE A 95 13.13 -2.09 35.04
CA PHE A 95 12.06 -2.71 34.26
C PHE A 95 10.89 -1.76 34.04
N LYS A 96 10.46 -1.03 35.09
CA LYS A 96 9.42 -0.01 34.98
C LYS A 96 9.82 1.12 34.03
N ALA A 97 11.06 1.59 34.08
CA ALA A 97 11.58 2.61 33.17
C ALA A 97 11.55 2.13 31.71
N LYS A 98 12.11 0.94 31.43
CA LYS A 98 12.07 0.32 30.09
C LYS A 98 10.65 0.10 29.58
N SER A 99 9.74 -0.31 30.47
CA SER A 99 8.33 -0.50 30.11
C SER A 99 7.65 0.83 29.75
N ALA A 100 7.94 1.91 30.48
CA ALA A 100 7.41 3.23 30.17
C ALA A 100 7.95 3.77 28.84
N GLU A 101 9.25 3.62 28.58
CA GLU A 101 9.88 3.99 27.31
C GLU A 101 9.26 3.22 26.13
N SER A 102 9.07 1.91 26.28
CA SER A 102 8.45 1.07 25.24
C SER A 102 7.00 1.47 24.95
N MET A 103 6.23 1.82 25.99
CA MET A 103 4.85 2.31 25.82
C MET A 103 4.82 3.66 25.10
N GLU A 104 5.76 4.55 25.38
CA GLU A 104 5.84 5.84 24.70
C GLU A 104 6.26 5.68 23.23
N GLU A 105 7.21 4.80 22.94
CA GLU A 105 7.57 4.46 21.57
C GLU A 105 6.36 3.89 20.79
N MET A 106 5.58 3.01 21.42
CA MET A 106 4.36 2.47 20.81
C MET A 106 3.33 3.57 20.51
N ARG A 107 3.18 4.55 21.41
CA ARG A 107 2.30 5.71 21.19
C ARG A 107 2.75 6.55 20.01
N LEU A 108 4.05 6.85 19.92
CA LEU A 108 4.61 7.61 18.79
C LEU A 108 4.45 6.86 17.46
N ARG A 109 4.60 5.53 17.46
CA ARG A 109 4.32 4.73 16.26
C ARG A 109 2.85 4.76 15.87
N ALA A 110 1.93 4.75 16.85
CA ALA A 110 0.50 4.82 16.61
C ALA A 110 0.08 6.17 16.01
N THR A 111 0.58 7.30 16.54
CA THR A 111 0.28 8.63 15.99
C THR A 111 0.84 8.79 14.57
N ALA A 112 2.08 8.34 14.33
CA ALA A 112 2.67 8.36 12.98
C ALA A 112 1.91 7.46 11.99
N ALA A 113 1.32 6.35 12.43
CA ALA A 113 0.48 5.51 11.59
C ALA A 113 -0.86 6.20 11.25
N GLU A 114 -1.47 6.90 12.22
CA GLU A 114 -2.70 7.66 12.02
C GLU A 114 -2.51 8.81 11.01
N GLU A 115 -1.41 9.56 11.11
CA GLU A 115 -1.10 10.63 10.16
C GLU A 115 -0.87 10.10 8.74
N ARG A 116 -0.17 8.97 8.60
CA ARG A 116 0.00 8.31 7.30
C ARG A 116 -1.33 7.84 6.72
N ALA A 117 -2.24 7.32 7.56
CA ALA A 117 -3.57 6.91 7.14
C ALA A 117 -4.40 8.10 6.62
N LYS A 118 -4.40 9.23 7.36
CA LYS A 118 -5.06 10.47 6.92
C LYS A 118 -4.50 10.99 5.60
N ALA A 119 -3.17 11.00 5.45
CA ALA A 119 -2.53 11.42 4.20
C ALA A 119 -2.89 10.50 3.01
N ALA A 120 -3.02 9.20 3.24
CA ALA A 120 -3.45 8.24 2.22
C ALA A 120 -4.93 8.45 1.83
N GLU A 121 -5.81 8.70 2.80
CA GLU A 121 -7.23 9.00 2.58
C GLU A 121 -7.42 10.26 1.74
N GLU A 122 -6.72 11.35 2.07
CA GLU A 122 -6.77 12.57 1.25
C GLU A 122 -6.24 12.35 -0.16
N ARG A 123 -5.23 11.49 -0.34
CA ARG A 123 -4.71 11.15 -1.66
C ARG A 123 -5.74 10.37 -2.48
N ALA A 124 -6.44 9.44 -1.84
CA ALA A 124 -7.52 8.68 -2.44
C ALA A 124 -8.67 9.61 -2.86
N LYS A 125 -9.12 10.51 -1.97
CA LYS A 125 -10.16 11.50 -2.27
C LYS A 125 -9.81 12.39 -3.46
N ARG A 126 -8.59 12.95 -3.50
CA ARG A 126 -8.11 13.75 -4.64
C ARG A 126 -8.10 12.95 -5.95
N SER A 127 -7.84 11.65 -5.89
CA SER A 127 -7.88 10.80 -7.09
C SER A 127 -9.31 10.54 -7.55
N GLU A 128 -10.24 10.33 -6.62
CA GLU A 128 -11.66 10.15 -6.89
C GLU A 128 -12.28 11.40 -7.53
N GLU A 129 -12.01 12.59 -6.97
CA GLU A 129 -12.46 13.87 -7.54
C GLU A 129 -11.96 14.07 -9.00
N ARG A 130 -10.73 13.64 -9.30
CA ARG A 130 -10.18 13.68 -10.66
C ARG A 130 -10.91 12.72 -11.59
N TYR A 131 -11.20 11.51 -11.13
CA TYR A 131 -11.96 10.53 -11.93
C TYR A 131 -13.39 11.01 -12.17
N GLU A 132 -14.05 11.59 -11.18
CA GLU A 132 -15.39 12.14 -11.32
C GLU A 132 -15.43 13.32 -12.31
N THR A 133 -14.40 14.16 -12.30
CA THR A 133 -14.26 15.27 -13.27
C THR A 133 -14.08 14.73 -14.69
N LEU A 134 -13.14 13.80 -14.89
CA LEU A 134 -12.92 13.17 -16.20
C LEU A 134 -14.17 12.44 -16.70
N PHE A 135 -14.89 11.77 -15.81
CA PHE A 135 -16.12 11.06 -16.16
C PHE A 135 -17.21 12.03 -16.66
N ARG A 136 -17.37 13.19 -16.01
CA ARG A 136 -18.29 14.24 -16.46
C ARG A 136 -17.88 14.80 -17.83
N GLU A 137 -16.60 15.02 -18.06
CA GLU A 137 -16.08 15.49 -19.36
C GLU A 137 -16.33 14.48 -20.49
N VAL A 138 -16.07 13.19 -20.25
CA VAL A 138 -16.34 12.12 -21.21
C VAL A 138 -17.81 12.06 -21.58
N LYS A 139 -18.70 12.11 -20.59
CA LYS A 139 -20.16 12.10 -20.81
C LYS A 139 -20.62 13.31 -21.62
N LYS A 140 -20.06 14.49 -21.34
CA LYS A 140 -20.35 15.71 -22.12
C LYS A 140 -19.89 15.54 -23.57
N ALA A 141 -18.66 15.12 -23.79
CA ALA A 141 -18.10 14.90 -25.13
C ALA A 141 -18.87 13.82 -25.92
N GLU A 142 -19.34 12.77 -25.25
CA GLU A 142 -20.20 11.74 -25.85
C GLU A 142 -21.55 12.34 -26.29
N SER A 143 -22.17 13.15 -25.44
CA SER A 143 -23.43 13.82 -25.77
C SER A 143 -23.28 14.79 -26.95
N GLU A 144 -22.19 15.56 -27.01
CA GLU A 144 -21.88 16.46 -28.13
C GLU A 144 -21.70 15.68 -29.44
N LYS A 145 -20.89 14.60 -29.43
CA LYS A 145 -20.70 13.71 -30.60
C LYS A 145 -22.02 13.08 -31.06
N SER A 146 -22.89 12.70 -30.13
CA SER A 146 -24.19 12.14 -30.46
C SER A 146 -25.09 13.17 -31.16
N GLY A 147 -25.01 14.45 -30.76
CA GLY A 147 -25.69 15.57 -31.42
C GLY A 147 -25.18 15.79 -32.83
N ASP A 148 -23.86 15.88 -33.01
CA ASP A 148 -23.22 16.05 -34.32
C ASP A 148 -23.59 14.92 -35.29
N LEU A 149 -23.63 13.67 -34.80
CA LEU A 149 -24.02 12.51 -35.60
C LEU A 149 -25.48 12.61 -36.07
N VAL A 150 -26.39 13.07 -35.22
CA VAL A 150 -27.80 13.29 -35.57
C VAL A 150 -27.94 14.40 -36.61
N GLU A 151 -27.21 15.50 -36.46
CA GLU A 151 -27.23 16.59 -37.44
C GLU A 151 -26.66 16.16 -38.79
N LEU A 152 -25.55 15.40 -38.80
CA LEU A 152 -24.96 14.87 -40.01
C LEU A 152 -25.92 13.91 -40.73
N LYS A 153 -26.59 13.02 -40.00
CA LYS A 153 -27.64 12.14 -40.56
C LYS A 153 -28.78 12.94 -41.19
N ARG A 154 -29.22 14.03 -40.56
CA ARG A 154 -30.25 14.92 -41.10
C ARG A 154 -29.80 15.57 -42.42
N LYS A 155 -28.60 16.18 -42.45
CA LYS A 155 -28.04 16.79 -43.68
C LYS A 155 -27.84 15.78 -44.79
N ASN A 156 -27.44 14.55 -44.47
CA ASN A 156 -27.28 13.50 -45.47
C ASN A 156 -28.62 13.13 -46.11
N ALA A 157 -29.70 13.02 -45.31
CA ALA A 157 -31.04 12.80 -45.83
C ALA A 157 -31.51 13.96 -46.73
N GLU A 158 -31.28 15.21 -46.33
CA GLU A 158 -31.60 16.40 -47.16
C GLU A 158 -30.85 16.39 -48.51
N LEU A 159 -29.57 16.01 -48.50
CA LEU A 159 -28.77 15.86 -49.72
C LEU A 159 -29.27 14.74 -50.61
N ASP A 160 -29.65 13.59 -50.04
CA ASP A 160 -30.24 12.48 -50.80
C ASP A 160 -31.55 12.89 -51.49
N PHE A 161 -32.42 13.65 -50.80
CA PHE A 161 -33.62 14.22 -51.42
C PHE A 161 -33.31 15.23 -52.52
N ALA A 162 -32.33 16.11 -52.32
CA ALA A 162 -31.91 17.08 -53.34
C ALA A 162 -31.33 16.38 -54.57
N LYS A 163 -30.52 15.34 -54.36
CA LYS A 163 -29.96 14.49 -55.42
C LYS A 163 -31.07 13.81 -56.22
N MET A 164 -32.04 13.19 -55.55
CA MET A 164 -33.17 12.54 -56.21
C MET A 164 -33.95 13.51 -57.11
N ARG A 165 -34.25 14.73 -56.63
CA ARG A 165 -34.92 15.76 -57.44
C ARG A 165 -34.10 16.17 -58.66
N ALA A 166 -32.79 16.38 -58.49
CA ALA A 166 -31.90 16.72 -59.60
C ALA A 166 -31.82 15.59 -60.64
N GLU A 167 -31.80 14.32 -60.20
CA GLU A 167 -31.85 13.15 -61.08
C GLU A 167 -33.18 13.08 -61.85
N GLU A 168 -34.32 13.36 -61.22
CA GLU A 168 -35.64 13.42 -61.87
C GLU A 168 -35.71 14.54 -62.91
N GLU A 169 -35.21 15.74 -62.59
CA GLU A 169 -35.11 16.86 -63.52
C GLU A 169 -34.22 16.51 -64.72
N LEU A 170 -33.06 15.87 -64.49
CA LEU A 170 -32.17 15.41 -65.55
C LEU A 170 -32.88 14.41 -66.48
N GLN A 171 -33.65 13.47 -65.93
CA GLN A 171 -34.45 12.53 -66.73
C GLN A 171 -35.55 13.23 -67.53
N LEU A 172 -36.16 14.29 -66.98
CA LEU A 172 -37.11 15.12 -67.72
C LEU A 172 -36.43 15.83 -68.90
N TRP A 173 -35.25 16.43 -68.68
CA TRP A 173 -34.48 17.10 -69.73
C TRP A 173 -34.02 16.13 -70.82
N LYS A 174 -33.49 14.96 -70.46
CA LYS A 174 -33.12 13.92 -71.41
C LYS A 174 -34.29 13.54 -72.33
N ARG A 175 -35.49 13.34 -71.76
CA ARG A 175 -36.70 13.06 -72.54
C ARG A 175 -37.07 14.19 -73.49
N ARG A 176 -36.97 15.45 -73.04
CA ARG A 176 -37.27 16.63 -73.88
C ARG A 176 -36.27 16.79 -75.03
N PHE A 177 -34.99 16.58 -74.77
CA PHE A 177 -33.93 16.64 -75.77
C PHE A 177 -34.06 15.52 -76.80
N GLY A 178 -34.34 14.27 -76.39
CA GLY A 178 -34.61 13.19 -77.34
C GLY A 178 -35.74 13.52 -78.32
N GLY A 179 -36.85 14.07 -77.83
CA GLY A 179 -37.95 14.53 -78.70
C GLY A 179 -37.63 15.78 -79.54
N LEU A 180 -36.55 16.52 -79.25
CA LEU A 180 -36.01 17.56 -80.13
C LEU A 180 -35.14 16.94 -81.23
N GLU A 181 -34.25 16.01 -80.87
CA GLU A 181 -33.40 15.27 -81.80
C GLU A 181 -34.23 14.57 -82.88
N GLU A 182 -35.31 13.87 -82.49
CA GLU A 182 -36.24 13.23 -83.45
C GLU A 182 -36.88 14.24 -84.43
N ARG A 183 -37.23 15.44 -83.95
CA ARG A 183 -37.82 16.48 -84.81
C ARG A 183 -36.80 17.08 -85.75
N VAL A 184 -35.55 17.25 -85.30
CA VAL A 184 -34.45 17.71 -86.13
C VAL A 184 -34.14 16.68 -87.21
N GLU A 185 -34.00 15.40 -86.86
CA GLU A 185 -33.79 14.30 -87.81
C GLU A 185 -34.89 14.25 -88.88
N LYS A 186 -36.15 14.44 -88.48
CA LYS A 186 -37.27 14.54 -89.42
C LYS A 186 -37.13 15.76 -90.35
N LEU A 187 -36.83 16.94 -89.81
CA LEU A 187 -36.64 18.14 -90.63
C LEU A 187 -35.45 18.00 -91.59
N GLU A 188 -34.35 17.38 -91.16
CA GLU A 188 -33.21 17.07 -92.02
C GLU A 188 -33.62 16.14 -93.17
N THR A 189 -34.41 15.10 -92.87
CA THR A 189 -34.97 14.20 -93.88
C THR A 189 -35.87 14.95 -94.87
N ASP A 190 -36.82 15.74 -94.36
CA ASP A 190 -37.74 16.56 -95.17
C ASP A 190 -36.97 17.56 -96.07
N ILE A 191 -35.91 18.19 -95.56
CA ILE A 191 -35.02 19.10 -96.34
C ILE A 191 -34.32 18.34 -97.47
N VAL A 192 -33.77 17.16 -97.18
CA VAL A 192 -33.13 16.31 -98.20
C VAL A 192 -34.14 15.92 -99.28
N GLU A 193 -35.36 15.57 -98.92
CA GLU A 193 -36.44 15.28 -99.87
C GLU A 193 -36.78 16.49 -100.76
N ILE A 194 -36.92 17.69 -100.17
CA ILE A 194 -37.19 18.93 -100.90
C ILE A 194 -36.05 19.26 -101.87
N ILE A 195 -34.79 19.16 -101.42
CA ILE A 195 -33.61 19.37 -102.26
C ILE A 195 -33.63 18.39 -103.44
N ASN A 196 -33.90 17.11 -103.18
CA ASN A 196 -34.00 16.09 -104.22
C ASN A 196 -35.15 16.36 -105.20
N ALA A 197 -36.32 16.82 -104.73
CA ALA A 197 -37.46 17.18 -105.57
C ALA A 197 -37.19 18.41 -106.45
N ASN A 198 -36.61 19.47 -105.88
CA ASN A 198 -36.18 20.65 -106.62
C ASN A 198 -35.09 20.33 -107.62
N ASN A 199 -34.16 19.43 -107.28
CA ASN A 199 -33.14 18.96 -108.21
C ASN A 199 -33.76 18.15 -109.35
N ARG A 200 -34.86 17.40 -109.20
CA ARG A 200 -35.52 16.77 -110.37
C ARG A 200 -36.04 17.78 -111.41
N GLY A 201 -36.46 18.98 -110.99
CA GLY A 201 -36.83 20.07 -111.90
C GLY A 201 -35.63 20.90 -112.40
N THR A 202 -34.60 21.05 -111.56
CA THR A 202 -33.46 21.93 -111.83
C THR A 202 -32.31 21.22 -112.56
N TYR A 203 -32.09 19.92 -112.33
CA TYR A 203 -31.20 19.09 -113.15
C TYR A 203 -31.73 19.00 -114.59
N PHE A 204 -33.05 18.99 -114.82
CA PHE A 204 -33.58 19.03 -116.18
C PHE A 204 -33.28 20.37 -116.89
N ARG A 205 -33.25 21.49 -116.16
CA ARG A 205 -32.89 22.82 -116.70
C ARG A 205 -31.39 23.07 -116.80
N ILE A 206 -30.61 22.66 -115.79
CA ILE A 206 -29.15 22.82 -115.77
C ILE A 206 -28.48 21.81 -116.70
N VAL A 207 -28.93 20.55 -116.82
CA VAL A 207 -28.41 19.63 -117.85
C VAL A 207 -28.73 20.16 -119.25
N HIS A 208 -29.88 20.83 -119.46
CA HIS A 208 -30.15 21.48 -120.74
C HIS A 208 -29.22 22.66 -121.03
N LEU A 209 -28.94 23.50 -120.03
CA LEU A 209 -28.03 24.66 -120.16
C LEU A 209 -26.55 24.27 -120.19
N PHE A 210 -26.13 23.25 -119.43
CA PHE A 210 -24.75 22.73 -119.46
C PHE A 210 -24.47 21.86 -120.68
N LYS A 211 -25.45 21.17 -121.27
CA LYS A 211 -25.24 20.47 -122.55
C LYS A 211 -24.92 21.43 -123.69
N ASP A 212 -25.45 22.66 -123.62
CA ASP A 212 -25.14 23.73 -124.57
C ASP A 212 -23.84 24.47 -124.24
N MET A 213 -23.42 24.49 -122.97
CA MET A 213 -22.23 25.23 -122.52
C MET A 213 -20.94 24.38 -122.43
N PHE A 214 -21.04 23.05 -122.27
CA PHE A 214 -19.88 22.16 -122.03
C PHE A 214 -19.27 21.53 -123.31
N LEU A 215 -19.76 21.91 -124.50
CA LEU A 215 -19.06 21.64 -125.77
C LEU A 215 -17.93 22.64 -126.07
N ALA A 216 -17.67 23.60 -125.18
CA ALA A 216 -16.70 24.67 -125.41
C ALA A 216 -15.98 25.17 -124.14
N ALA A 217 -15.32 24.32 -123.35
CA ALA A 217 -14.30 24.80 -122.41
C ALA A 217 -13.33 23.69 -121.96
N ALA A 218 -12.04 23.94 -122.20
CA ALA A 218 -10.92 23.08 -121.86
C ALA A 218 -10.67 22.97 -120.33
N PRO A 219 -10.05 21.87 -119.85
CA PRO A 219 -9.82 21.64 -118.43
C PRO A 219 -8.65 22.48 -117.89
N ALA A 220 -8.89 23.23 -116.82
CA ALA A 220 -7.86 23.83 -115.99
C ALA A 220 -7.69 23.05 -114.67
N PRO A 221 -6.47 22.98 -114.11
CA PRO A 221 -6.13 22.12 -112.99
C PRO A 221 -6.29 22.82 -111.62
N THR A 222 -5.99 22.05 -110.56
CA THR A 222 -5.61 22.49 -109.19
C THR A 222 -6.82 22.76 -108.26
N ILE A 223 -6.85 22.51 -106.94
CA ILE A 223 -5.84 22.44 -105.85
C ILE A 223 -6.37 21.50 -104.74
N LEU A 224 -5.48 20.68 -104.16
CA LEU A 224 -5.66 19.96 -102.89
C LEU A 224 -5.45 20.94 -101.72
N ILE A 225 -6.45 21.11 -100.86
CA ILE A 225 -6.29 21.79 -99.56
C ILE A 225 -6.44 20.72 -98.48
N SER A 226 -5.35 20.52 -97.74
CA SER A 226 -5.26 19.72 -96.53
C SER A 226 -5.32 20.69 -95.35
N ASP A 227 -6.42 20.66 -94.62
CA ASP A 227 -6.53 21.25 -93.29
C ASP A 227 -6.86 20.09 -92.34
N SER A 228 -6.39 19.97 -91.11
CA SER A 228 -5.32 20.58 -90.31
C SER A 228 -5.60 19.94 -88.95
N ASP A 229 -4.69 19.11 -88.44
CA ASP A 229 -4.77 18.56 -87.09
C ASP A 229 -4.84 19.71 -86.08
N ASP A 230 -5.94 19.78 -85.30
CA ASP A 230 -6.03 20.68 -84.15
C ASP A 230 -6.12 19.85 -82.87
N ASP A 231 -4.94 19.66 -82.28
CA ASP A 231 -4.66 19.05 -81.00
C ASP A 231 -5.39 19.79 -79.87
N CYS A 232 -6.51 19.24 -79.39
CA CYS A 232 -7.11 19.60 -78.11
C CYS A 232 -7.04 18.42 -77.14
N GLY A 233 -5.83 18.16 -76.63
CA GLY A 233 -5.64 17.29 -75.48
C GLY A 233 -6.21 17.92 -74.19
N PRO A 234 -6.97 17.20 -73.36
CA PRO A 234 -7.29 17.67 -72.02
C PRO A 234 -6.04 17.56 -71.14
N ARG A 235 -5.55 18.73 -70.74
CA ARG A 235 -4.52 18.99 -69.75
C ARG A 235 -4.88 18.31 -68.42
N ALA A 236 -4.22 17.20 -68.11
CA ALA A 236 -4.27 16.62 -66.77
C ALA A 236 -3.57 17.56 -65.77
N THR A 237 -4.36 18.24 -64.95
CA THR A 237 -3.87 18.88 -63.72
C THR A 237 -4.62 18.32 -62.52
N SER A 238 -4.00 17.38 -61.83
CA SER A 238 -4.14 17.29 -60.37
C SER A 238 -2.91 16.60 -59.80
N SER A 239 -1.88 17.42 -59.68
CA SER A 239 -0.70 17.26 -58.82
C SER A 239 -1.07 16.59 -57.50
N GLU A 240 -0.35 15.51 -57.24
CA GLU A 240 -0.02 15.03 -55.90
C GLU A 240 0.28 16.20 -54.96
N ARG A 241 -0.39 16.20 -53.82
CA ARG A 241 0.20 16.65 -52.56
C ARG A 241 -0.12 15.59 -51.51
N GLU A 242 0.63 14.49 -51.59
CA GLU A 242 0.90 13.67 -50.43
C GLU A 242 1.48 14.58 -49.35
N SER A 243 0.67 14.86 -48.34
CA SER A 243 1.11 15.54 -47.14
C SER A 243 1.78 14.49 -46.26
N PRO A 244 3.03 14.68 -45.81
CA PRO A 244 3.69 13.72 -44.94
C PRO A 244 2.90 13.56 -43.64
N PRO A 245 2.90 12.37 -43.01
CA PRO A 245 2.19 12.15 -41.77
C PRO A 245 2.70 13.12 -40.72
N ARG A 246 1.79 13.97 -40.22
CA ARG A 246 2.04 14.81 -39.04
C ARG A 246 2.38 13.87 -37.89
N VAL A 247 3.68 13.74 -37.62
CA VAL A 247 4.19 13.21 -36.36
C VAL A 247 3.62 14.11 -35.27
N LEU A 248 2.60 13.58 -34.58
CA LEU A 248 2.04 14.16 -33.37
C LEU A 248 3.16 14.21 -32.34
N LYS A 249 3.87 15.35 -32.27
CA LYS A 249 4.71 15.70 -31.14
C LYS A 249 3.78 15.74 -29.93
N ARG A 250 3.79 14.64 -29.18
CA ARG A 250 3.25 14.53 -27.83
C ARG A 250 3.81 15.71 -27.04
N LYS A 251 2.95 16.71 -26.76
CA LYS A 251 3.25 17.73 -25.76
C LYS A 251 3.48 16.96 -24.45
N ARG A 252 4.74 16.82 -24.06
CA ARG A 252 5.09 16.64 -22.65
C ARG A 252 4.68 17.94 -21.98
N SER A 253 3.60 17.89 -21.22
CA SER A 253 3.28 18.92 -20.24
C SER A 253 4.43 18.92 -19.23
N SER A 254 5.32 19.90 -19.40
CA SER A 254 6.31 20.25 -18.40
C SER A 254 5.57 20.73 -17.17
N SER A 255 5.80 20.05 -16.05
CA SER A 255 5.41 20.50 -14.72
C SER A 255 6.07 21.84 -14.44
N GLU A 256 5.26 22.89 -14.37
CA GLU A 256 5.65 24.20 -13.87
C GLU A 256 5.64 24.11 -12.34
N ASN A 257 6.83 23.93 -11.78
CA ASN A 257 7.09 24.14 -10.37
C ASN A 257 7.02 25.65 -10.10
N VAL A 258 5.91 26.11 -9.54
CA VAL A 258 5.87 27.38 -8.81
C VAL A 258 6.18 27.06 -7.36
N ASN A 259 7.42 27.34 -6.98
CA ASN A 259 7.89 27.38 -5.61
C ASN A 259 8.20 28.83 -5.27
N GLU A 260 7.26 29.51 -4.62
CA GLU A 260 7.53 30.72 -3.83
C GLU A 260 6.56 30.72 -2.65
N ASN A 261 7.00 30.17 -1.51
CA ASN A 261 6.83 30.90 -0.26
C ASN A 261 7.82 30.39 0.78
N GLU A 262 8.78 31.26 1.04
CA GLU A 262 9.74 31.23 2.13
C GLU A 262 9.01 31.33 3.47
N ASN A 263 9.26 30.37 4.37
CA ASN A 263 9.51 30.63 5.79
C ASN A 263 9.87 29.30 6.47
N VAL A 264 11.15 28.93 6.36
CA VAL A 264 11.76 27.94 7.25
C VAL A 264 13.02 28.55 7.82
N VAL A 265 13.00 28.71 9.15
CA VAL A 265 14.11 29.03 10.03
C VAL A 265 15.20 27.96 9.85
N PRO A 266 16.49 28.32 9.72
CA PRO A 266 17.55 27.34 9.61
C PRO A 266 17.90 26.86 11.02
N ASP A 267 17.80 25.56 11.27
CA ASP A 267 18.59 24.95 12.34
C ASP A 267 19.47 23.85 11.75
N GLY A 268 20.77 24.06 11.92
CA GLY A 268 21.82 23.26 11.33
C GLY A 268 22.13 22.08 12.24
N SER A 269 22.23 20.89 11.64
CA SER A 269 23.18 19.89 12.10
C SER A 269 23.41 18.86 11.01
N THR A 270 24.54 19.07 10.33
CA THR A 270 25.31 18.04 9.64
C THR A 270 25.56 16.84 10.55
N SER A 271 25.22 15.64 10.07
CA SER A 271 25.97 14.41 10.37
C SER A 271 25.78 13.42 9.22
N GLN A 272 26.76 13.50 8.33
CA GLN A 272 27.43 12.39 7.64
C GLN A 272 27.14 11.02 8.25
N ASP A 273 26.52 10.12 7.48
CA ASP A 273 26.71 8.67 7.68
C ASP A 273 26.56 7.89 6.38
N GLN A 274 27.38 6.84 6.32
CA GLN A 274 27.88 6.16 5.14
C GLN A 274 26.91 5.14 4.53
N GLU A 275 27.21 4.84 3.27
CA GLU A 275 26.68 3.79 2.41
C GLU A 275 26.41 2.44 3.12
N ARG A 276 25.21 1.90 2.90
CA ARG A 276 25.00 0.45 2.75
C ARG A 276 24.11 0.18 1.55
N VAL A 277 24.76 -0.23 0.47
CA VAL A 277 24.18 -0.94 -0.68
C VAL A 277 23.68 -2.30 -0.18
N ILE A 278 22.37 -2.55 -0.28
CA ILE A 278 21.81 -3.91 -0.19
C ILE A 278 21.36 -4.28 -1.60
N GLU A 279 22.16 -5.14 -2.24
CA GLU A 279 21.80 -5.84 -3.47
C GLU A 279 20.67 -6.83 -3.18
N LEU A 280 19.50 -6.61 -3.78
CA LEU A 280 18.45 -7.62 -3.90
C LEU A 280 18.66 -8.37 -5.22
N GLY A 281 19.47 -9.43 -5.17
CA GLY A 281 19.64 -10.39 -6.24
C GLY A 281 18.82 -11.66 -5.99
N GLY A 282 17.77 -11.87 -6.78
CA GLY A 282 16.97 -13.10 -6.79
C GLY A 282 16.67 -13.56 -8.22
N GLY A 283 17.68 -14.09 -8.92
CA GLY A 283 17.54 -14.85 -10.17
C GLY A 283 17.25 -16.32 -9.84
N SER A 284 16.20 -16.94 -10.35
CA SER A 284 16.04 -17.50 -11.72
C SER A 284 16.90 -18.75 -11.99
N GLY A 285 16.29 -19.91 -11.77
CA GLY A 285 16.28 -21.13 -12.60
C GLY A 285 17.55 -21.67 -13.27
N ASN A 286 17.90 -22.91 -12.87
CA ASN A 286 18.35 -24.11 -13.65
C ASN A 286 19.52 -24.00 -14.67
N PRO A 287 20.12 -25.14 -15.11
CA PRO A 287 20.49 -26.39 -14.43
C PRO A 287 21.99 -26.77 -14.68
N ASP A 288 22.42 -27.92 -14.15
CA ASP A 288 23.73 -28.58 -14.36
C ASP A 288 24.23 -28.60 -15.83
N PRO A 289 25.56 -28.70 -16.04
CA PRO A 289 26.10 -30.02 -16.41
C PRO A 289 27.48 -30.39 -15.82
N ALA A 290 27.55 -31.67 -15.46
CA ALA A 290 28.69 -32.59 -15.36
C ALA A 290 30.11 -32.13 -15.77
N THR A 291 31.08 -32.37 -14.88
CA THR A 291 32.44 -32.89 -15.14
C THR A 291 32.95 -33.36 -13.76
N GLY A 292 33.34 -34.60 -13.44
CA GLY A 292 34.09 -35.60 -14.18
C GLY A 292 35.50 -35.71 -13.57
N THR A 293 35.86 -36.91 -13.07
CA THR A 293 37.17 -37.36 -12.51
C THR A 293 37.44 -37.07 -11.02
N SER A 294 38.15 -37.88 -10.22
CA SER A 294 38.40 -39.34 -10.08
C SER A 294 39.49 -39.46 -8.99
N ALA A 295 39.50 -40.59 -8.26
CA ALA A 295 40.58 -41.11 -7.40
C ALA A 295 40.80 -40.40 -6.03
N THR A 296 41.05 -41.05 -4.88
CA THR A 296 41.34 -42.46 -4.52
C THR A 296 41.42 -42.57 -2.98
N ASN A 297 40.97 -43.70 -2.42
CA ASN A 297 41.40 -44.39 -1.16
C ASN A 297 41.33 -43.61 0.17
N GLY A 298 40.80 -44.07 1.30
CA GLY A 298 40.30 -45.33 1.88
C GLY A 298 39.91 -44.98 3.34
N ALA A 299 39.47 -45.82 4.26
CA ALA A 299 39.08 -47.20 4.38
C ALA A 299 38.25 -47.29 5.69
N ALA A 300 37.36 -48.29 5.78
CA ALA A 300 36.85 -48.90 7.01
C ALA A 300 36.09 -48.02 8.04
N ASN A 301 34.78 -48.22 8.19
CA ASN A 301 34.32 -49.16 9.21
C ASN A 301 32.85 -49.60 9.00
N GLN A 302 32.60 -50.86 9.31
CA GLN A 302 31.37 -51.61 9.06
C GLN A 302 30.43 -51.57 10.28
N ASN A 303 29.17 -51.94 10.01
CA ASN A 303 28.17 -52.57 10.90
C ASN A 303 27.18 -51.69 11.67
N ILE A 304 25.98 -51.50 11.09
CA ILE A 304 24.67 -51.67 11.78
C ILE A 304 23.68 -52.29 10.78
N PRO A 305 22.88 -53.32 11.15
CA PRO A 305 22.16 -54.18 10.22
C PRO A 305 20.83 -53.62 9.72
N VAL A 306 20.52 -54.08 8.51
CA VAL A 306 19.24 -54.08 7.80
C VAL A 306 18.14 -54.67 8.69
N ASN A 307 17.02 -53.96 8.81
CA ASN A 307 15.75 -54.53 9.24
C ASN A 307 14.77 -54.42 8.07
N ASP A 308 14.57 -55.55 7.40
CA ASP A 308 13.53 -55.75 6.41
C ASP A 308 12.18 -55.89 7.12
N GLY A 309 11.22 -55.03 6.75
CA GLY A 309 9.88 -55.07 7.31
C GLY A 309 8.85 -54.55 6.31
N GLN A 310 8.37 -55.48 5.47
CA GLN A 310 6.97 -55.64 5.04
C GLN A 310 6.09 -54.37 5.13
N GLY A 311 5.68 -53.75 4.03
CA GLY A 311 4.70 -54.33 3.13
C GLY A 311 3.28 -54.19 3.70
N VAL A 312 2.62 -53.06 3.45
CA VAL A 312 1.15 -52.98 3.45
C VAL A 312 0.68 -52.07 2.32
N SER A 313 -0.10 -52.68 1.45
CA SER A 313 -0.75 -52.13 0.28
C SER A 313 -2.03 -51.37 0.65
N GLY A 314 -2.19 -50.17 0.08
CA GLY A 314 -3.46 -49.56 -0.36
C GLY A 314 -4.33 -48.82 0.67
N PRO A 315 -5.42 -48.14 0.23
CA PRO A 315 -5.82 -47.83 -1.16
C PRO A 315 -6.02 -46.33 -1.45
N LEU A 316 -6.20 -46.05 -2.76
CA LEU A 316 -6.83 -44.85 -3.32
C LEU A 316 -8.25 -44.63 -2.78
N GLU A 317 -8.76 -43.41 -3.02
CA GLU A 317 -10.10 -42.83 -2.76
C GLU A 317 -10.07 -41.82 -1.60
N ALA A 318 -10.63 -40.61 -1.68
CA ALA A 318 -11.48 -39.96 -2.67
C ALA A 318 -11.39 -38.44 -2.47
N ASN A 319 -11.78 -37.71 -3.52
CA ASN A 319 -12.19 -36.32 -3.48
C ASN A 319 -13.17 -36.05 -2.32
N ALA A 320 -12.81 -35.16 -1.41
CA ALA A 320 -13.75 -34.53 -0.49
C ALA A 320 -13.46 -33.02 -0.46
N GLU A 321 -14.40 -32.27 -1.06
CA GLU A 321 -14.50 -30.82 -0.91
C GLU A 321 -14.58 -30.43 0.58
N PRO A 322 -13.93 -29.34 1.01
CA PRO A 322 -14.10 -28.84 2.36
C PRO A 322 -15.49 -28.19 2.49
N LYS A 323 -16.42 -28.89 3.12
CA LYS A 323 -17.70 -28.32 3.53
C LYS A 323 -17.45 -27.33 4.67
N ILE A 324 -17.74 -26.07 4.39
CA ILE A 324 -17.91 -25.00 5.38
C ILE A 324 -19.20 -25.31 6.14
N SER A 325 -19.07 -26.12 7.18
CA SER A 325 -20.07 -26.32 8.24
C SER A 325 -19.27 -26.51 9.50
N ASP A 326 -19.64 -25.80 10.57
CA ASP A 326 -19.15 -25.95 11.95
C ASP A 326 -18.30 -24.76 12.47
N PHE A 327 -18.75 -23.54 12.19
CA PHE A 327 -18.35 -22.35 12.95
C PHE A 327 -19.56 -21.64 13.62
N SER A 328 -20.57 -22.40 14.06
CA SER A 328 -21.73 -21.84 14.77
C SER A 328 -21.85 -22.30 16.23
N TYR A 329 -20.76 -22.70 16.87
CA TYR A 329 -20.79 -23.22 18.25
C TYR A 329 -19.66 -22.66 19.13
N TYR A 330 -19.52 -21.34 19.20
CA TYR A 330 -18.77 -20.68 20.29
C TYR A 330 -19.20 -19.22 20.53
N VAL A 331 -20.49 -18.90 20.37
CA VAL A 331 -21.05 -17.60 20.80
C VAL A 331 -22.38 -17.82 21.51
N ALA A 332 -22.32 -18.39 22.71
CA ALA A 332 -23.33 -18.19 23.74
C ALA A 332 -22.75 -18.61 25.10
N MET A 333 -22.97 -17.78 26.12
CA MET A 333 -22.57 -17.89 27.54
C MET A 333 -21.13 -17.42 27.81
N GLY A 334 -20.82 -16.35 28.54
CA GLY A 334 -21.63 -15.43 29.34
C GLY A 334 -20.77 -14.75 30.41
N LEU A 335 -20.77 -13.43 30.45
CA LEU A 335 -20.59 -12.50 31.59
C LEU A 335 -21.18 -11.18 31.04
N GLY A 336 -22.29 -10.63 31.51
CA GLY A 336 -22.67 -10.38 32.91
C GLY A 336 -22.59 -8.87 33.13
N ASP A 337 -23.61 -8.30 33.77
CA ASP A 337 -23.86 -6.88 34.11
C ASP A 337 -24.64 -6.11 33.01
N GLU A 338 -25.97 -5.98 33.06
CA GLU A 338 -26.83 -5.64 34.21
C GLU A 338 -26.35 -4.35 34.90
N LEU A 339 -26.65 -3.20 34.28
CA LEU A 339 -26.92 -1.95 34.99
C LEU A 339 -27.92 -1.13 34.18
N ASP A 340 -29.20 -1.40 34.49
CA ASP A 340 -30.26 -0.42 34.41
C ASP A 340 -29.83 0.85 35.16
N GLY A 341 -29.82 1.97 34.45
CA GLY A 341 -29.35 3.24 34.98
C GLY A 341 -30.02 4.42 34.28
N LEU A 342 -31.35 4.42 34.26
CA LEU A 342 -32.21 5.60 34.42
C LEU A 342 -31.64 6.91 33.85
N MET A 343 -31.95 7.19 32.58
CA MET A 343 -32.11 8.57 32.12
C MET A 343 -33.32 9.19 32.85
N VAL A 344 -33.08 9.80 34.00
CA VAL A 344 -34.00 10.77 34.60
C VAL A 344 -33.55 12.15 34.16
N THR A 345 -34.32 12.69 33.21
CA THR A 345 -34.39 14.12 32.94
C THR A 345 -35.13 14.83 34.08
N SER A 346 -34.46 15.71 34.82
CA SER A 346 -35.03 16.75 35.71
C SER A 346 -33.87 17.73 35.98
N SER A 347 -33.79 18.95 35.45
CA SER A 347 -34.67 20.12 35.61
C SER A 347 -34.92 20.53 37.06
N SER A 348 -34.04 21.37 37.61
CA SER A 348 -34.36 22.43 38.59
C SER A 348 -33.23 23.47 38.49
N SER A 349 -33.46 24.70 38.01
CA SER A 349 -34.09 25.82 38.71
C SER A 349 -33.61 25.93 40.16
N ASP A 350 -32.67 26.85 40.40
CA ASP A 350 -32.61 27.55 41.68
C ASP A 350 -32.36 29.03 41.40
N SER A 351 -33.43 29.77 41.65
CA SER A 351 -33.46 31.21 41.79
C SER A 351 -32.95 31.58 43.19
N ASP A 352 -32.24 32.71 43.24
CA ASP A 352 -32.29 33.77 44.25
C ASP A 352 -32.93 33.47 45.62
N SER A 353 -32.20 33.77 46.71
CA SER A 353 -32.60 34.71 47.79
C SER A 353 -31.67 34.59 49.01
N GLU A 354 -30.78 35.58 49.23
CA GLU A 354 -30.76 36.50 50.40
C GLU A 354 -29.61 37.51 50.29
#